data_AF-A0A176K2A4-F1
#
_entry.id   AF-A0A176K2A4-F1
#
_cell.length_a   1.000
_cell.length_b   1.000
_cell.length_c   1.000
_cell.angle_alpha   90.00
_cell.angle_beta   90.00
_cell.angle_gamma   90.00
#
_symmetry.space_group_name_H-M   'P 1'
#
loop_
_entity.id
_entity.type
_entity.pdbx_description
1 polymer ?
#
loop_
_entity_poly.entity_id
_entity_poly.type
_entity_poly.pdbx_seq_one_letter_code
_entity_poly.pdbx_strand_id
1 'polypeptide(L)'
;MRKVLLSTLIIIVAVLAFGKLSLGANSLVVASYVIDPSATPFVGIAESIDARVTLGMFHGGLMTPFMLFAFSADAGSNLVAFPPGLIWYAYAGGHLPFGRMYALADLGVLISFGGVAPNFVVLRVGGGMKLGMHGFVEFTTLAALQDIGNTIGRLFTLEFGYTF
;
A
#
# COMPACT_ATOMS: atom_id res chain seq x y z
N MET A 1 7.99 -27.44 -13.53
CA MET A 1 8.11 -27.49 -12.05
C MET A 1 9.55 -27.24 -11.57
N ARG A 2 10.56 -28.04 -11.96
CA ARG A 2 11.96 -27.84 -11.51
C ARG A 2 12.54 -26.44 -11.80
N LYS A 3 12.29 -25.89 -12.99
CA LYS A 3 12.73 -24.53 -13.37
C LYS A 3 12.11 -23.44 -12.48
N VAL A 4 10.81 -23.55 -12.20
CA VAL A 4 10.08 -22.60 -11.34
C VAL A 4 10.62 -22.64 -9.91
N LEU A 5 10.77 -23.84 -9.33
CA LEU A 5 11.36 -24.01 -8.00
C LEU A 5 12.77 -23.44 -7.91
N LEU A 6 13.62 -23.68 -8.93
CA LEU A 6 14.97 -23.13 -8.97
C LEU A 6 14.95 -21.60 -9.07
N SER A 7 14.09 -21.03 -9.92
CA SER A 7 13.91 -19.57 -10.02
C SER A 7 13.45 -18.97 -8.70
N THR A 8 12.46 -19.58 -8.03
CA THR A 8 12.00 -19.15 -6.70
C THR A 8 13.12 -19.22 -5.67
N LEU A 9 13.91 -20.29 -5.66
CA LEU A 9 15.04 -20.43 -4.74
C LEU A 9 16.10 -19.36 -4.98
N ILE A 10 16.47 -19.11 -6.25
CA ILE A 10 17.43 -18.06 -6.61
C ILE A 10 16.94 -16.69 -6.14
N ILE A 11 15.65 -16.39 -6.34
CA ILE A 11 15.04 -15.14 -5.90
C ILE A 11 15.10 -15.04 -4.37
N ILE A 12 14.71 -16.09 -3.63
CA ILE A 12 14.77 -16.11 -2.17
C ILE A 12 16.19 -15.88 -1.68
N VAL A 13 17.17 -16.59 -2.24
CA VAL A 13 18.58 -16.46 -1.84
C VAL A 13 19.10 -15.05 -2.15
N ALA A 14 18.78 -14.49 -3.32
CA ALA A 14 19.17 -13.13 -3.68
C ALA A 14 18.54 -12.08 -2.75
N VAL A 15 17.27 -12.26 -2.38
CA VAL A 15 16.56 -11.41 -1.41
C VAL A 15 17.20 -11.52 -0.03
N LEU A 16 17.53 -12.72 0.44
CA LEU A 16 18.17 -12.91 1.74
C LEU A 16 19.62 -12.37 1.78
N ALA A 17 20.35 -12.48 0.67
CA ALA A 17 21.75 -12.08 0.61
C ALA A 17 21.95 -10.58 0.37
N PHE A 18 21.06 -9.94 -0.41
CA PHE A 18 21.25 -8.57 -0.88
C PHE A 18 20.06 -7.65 -0.65
N GLY A 19 18.90 -8.21 -0.29
CA GLY A 19 17.70 -7.45 -0.01
C GLY A 19 17.75 -6.80 1.36
N LYS A 20 17.18 -5.61 1.47
CA LYS A 20 16.84 -4.98 2.74
C LYS A 20 15.39 -5.27 3.04
N LEU A 21 15.12 -5.92 4.16
CA LEU A 21 13.77 -6.12 4.65
C LEU A 21 13.33 -4.87 5.41
N SER A 22 12.12 -4.43 5.15
CA SER A 22 11.48 -3.35 5.91
C SER A 22 10.05 -3.70 6.27
N LEU A 23 9.62 -3.21 7.42
CA LEU A 23 8.25 -3.31 7.90
C LEU A 23 7.70 -1.90 8.13
N GLY A 24 6.54 -1.61 7.57
CA GLY A 24 5.84 -0.33 7.67
C GLY A 24 4.45 -0.48 8.28
N ALA A 25 4.01 0.56 8.99
CA ALA A 25 2.61 0.81 9.31
C ALA A 25 2.10 1.88 8.36
N ASN A 26 1.03 1.58 7.64
CA ASN A 26 0.50 2.39 6.56
C ASN A 26 -0.96 2.76 6.83
N SER A 27 -1.30 4.04 6.75
CA SER A 27 -2.66 4.53 6.85
C SER A 27 -3.15 4.99 5.48
N LEU A 28 -4.06 4.24 4.87
CA LEU A 28 -4.73 4.62 3.64
C LEU A 28 -5.95 5.47 3.96
N VAL A 29 -5.90 6.74 3.57
CA VAL A 29 -7.02 7.68 3.72
C VAL A 29 -7.80 7.74 2.41
N VAL A 30 -9.05 7.32 2.48
CA VAL A 30 -10.05 7.40 1.41
C VAL A 30 -11.04 8.49 1.79
N ALA A 31 -10.96 9.64 1.13
CA ALA A 31 -12.00 10.65 1.24
C ALA A 31 -12.83 10.64 -0.04
N SER A 32 -14.11 10.26 0.07
CA SER A 32 -15.07 10.48 -1.02
C SER A 32 -15.72 11.84 -0.79
N TYR A 33 -15.33 12.81 -1.61
CA TYR A 33 -16.07 14.06 -1.78
C TYR A 33 -17.01 13.84 -2.94
N VAL A 34 -18.31 13.76 -2.63
CA VAL A 34 -19.30 13.41 -3.63
C VAL A 34 -19.54 14.63 -4.52
N ILE A 35 -19.39 14.49 -5.84
CA ILE A 35 -19.86 15.47 -6.84
C ILE A 35 -21.39 15.36 -7.03
N ASP A 36 -21.96 14.20 -6.70
CA ASP A 36 -23.40 13.96 -6.56
C ASP A 36 -23.93 14.55 -5.23
N PRO A 37 -24.82 15.56 -5.25
CA PRO A 37 -25.39 16.16 -4.05
C PRO A 37 -26.23 15.20 -3.19
N SER A 38 -26.55 14.01 -3.69
CA SER A 38 -27.40 13.03 -3.02
C SER A 38 -26.65 11.95 -2.24
N ALA A 39 -25.32 11.82 -2.40
CA ALA A 39 -24.55 10.83 -1.64
C ALA A 39 -23.86 11.44 -0.42
N THR A 40 -23.89 10.71 0.69
CA THR A 40 -23.34 11.16 1.98
C THR A 40 -21.81 11.22 1.93
N PRO A 41 -21.20 12.37 2.31
CA PRO A 41 -19.74 12.46 2.44
C PRO A 41 -19.19 11.41 3.40
N PHE A 42 -18.10 10.76 2.99
CA PHE A 42 -17.47 9.68 3.74
C PHE A 42 -15.95 9.84 3.79
N VAL A 43 -15.37 9.63 4.97
CA VAL A 43 -13.93 9.46 5.18
C VAL A 43 -13.66 8.08 5.77
N GLY A 44 -12.89 7.28 5.06
CA GLY A 44 -12.38 6.00 5.50
C GLY A 44 -10.87 6.07 5.75
N ILE A 45 -10.40 5.48 6.84
CA ILE A 45 -8.98 5.29 7.12
C ILE A 45 -8.76 3.79 7.31
N ALA A 46 -8.00 3.18 6.42
CA ALA A 46 -7.60 1.78 6.53
C ALA A 46 -6.16 1.69 7.02
N GLU A 47 -5.97 1.15 8.23
CA GLU A 47 -4.66 0.86 8.79
C GLU A 47 -4.17 -0.50 8.33
N SER A 48 -2.92 -0.55 7.90
CA SER A 48 -2.31 -1.71 7.27
C SER A 48 -0.87 -1.90 7.73
N ILE A 49 -0.42 -3.14 7.63
CA ILE A 49 1.00 -3.50 7.78
C ILE A 49 1.56 -3.75 6.39
N ASP A 50 2.74 -3.20 6.09
CA ASP A 50 3.46 -3.34 4.83
C ASP A 50 4.79 -4.07 5.08
N ALA A 51 4.96 -5.23 4.45
CA ALA A 51 6.24 -5.93 4.42
C ALA A 51 6.89 -5.73 3.05
N ARG A 52 8.08 -5.13 3.02
CA ARG A 52 8.76 -4.74 1.78
C ARG A 52 10.19 -5.26 1.75
N VAL A 53 10.62 -5.69 0.58
CA VAL A 53 12.01 -6.01 0.27
C VAL A 53 12.52 -5.02 -0.76
N THR A 54 13.68 -4.43 -0.48
CA THR A 54 14.37 -3.51 -1.38
C THR A 54 15.67 -4.12 -1.90
N LEU A 55 15.86 -4.11 -3.22
CA LEU A 55 17.09 -4.51 -3.90
C LEU A 55 17.57 -3.37 -4.80
N GLY A 56 18.57 -2.61 -4.33
CA GLY A 56 19.06 -1.42 -5.04
C GLY A 56 17.96 -0.36 -5.19
N MET A 57 17.63 -0.02 -6.45
CA MET A 57 16.55 0.92 -6.75
C MET A 57 15.17 0.27 -6.82
N PHE A 58 15.07 -1.06 -6.82
CA PHE A 58 13.81 -1.77 -6.96
C PHE A 58 13.28 -2.23 -5.60
N HIS A 59 11.96 -2.34 -5.49
CA HIS A 59 11.32 -2.98 -4.35
C HIS A 59 10.14 -3.83 -4.77
N GLY A 60 9.80 -4.77 -3.91
CA GLY A 60 8.54 -5.49 -3.94
C GLY A 60 8.03 -5.64 -2.52
N GLY A 61 6.72 -5.59 -2.35
CA GLY A 61 6.12 -5.70 -1.04
C GLY A 61 4.71 -6.26 -1.06
N LEU A 62 4.24 -6.49 0.15
CA LEU A 62 2.96 -7.10 0.44
C LEU A 62 2.36 -6.40 1.66
N MET A 63 1.22 -5.75 1.44
CA MET A 63 0.51 -4.99 2.45
C MET A 63 -0.84 -5.64 2.74
N THR A 64 -1.26 -5.66 4.00
CA THR A 64 -2.60 -6.14 4.40
C THR A 64 -3.24 -5.21 5.42
N PRO A 65 -4.50 -4.78 5.19
CA PRO A 65 -5.25 -3.99 6.16
C PRO A 65 -5.67 -4.87 7.34
N PHE A 66 -5.68 -4.29 8.53
CA PHE A 66 -6.13 -4.95 9.75
C PHE A 66 -7.19 -4.15 10.51
N MET A 67 -7.38 -2.86 10.17
CA MET A 67 -8.38 -2.01 10.82
C MET A 67 -8.92 -0.98 9.84
N LEU A 68 -10.23 -0.75 9.90
CA LEU A 68 -10.91 0.29 9.13
C LEU A 68 -11.67 1.22 10.07
N PHE A 69 -11.37 2.50 9.99
CA PHE A 69 -12.12 3.58 10.58
C PHE A 69 -12.95 4.25 9.51
N ALA A 70 -14.21 4.50 9.79
CA ALA A 70 -15.17 5.03 8.84
C ALA A 70 -15.92 6.17 9.53
N PHE A 71 -15.99 7.33 8.88
CA PHE A 71 -16.83 8.45 9.31
C PHE A 71 -17.73 8.86 8.16
N SER A 72 -19.03 8.90 8.43
CA SER A 72 -20.05 9.39 7.50
C SER A 72 -20.84 10.49 8.19
N ALA A 73 -21.18 11.54 7.42
CA ALA A 73 -21.97 12.67 7.94
C ALA A 73 -23.33 12.22 8.50
N ASP A 74 -23.94 11.17 7.93
CA ASP A 74 -25.29 10.71 8.31
C ASP A 74 -25.27 9.55 9.32
N ALA A 75 -24.23 8.71 9.28
CA ALA A 75 -24.15 7.50 10.12
C ALA A 75 -23.21 7.65 11.34
N GLY A 76 -22.48 8.76 11.44
CA GLY A 76 -21.47 8.97 12.49
C GLY A 76 -20.18 8.17 12.25
N SER A 77 -19.44 7.90 13.33
CA SER A 77 -18.20 7.13 13.29
C SER A 77 -18.43 5.64 13.52
N ASN A 78 -17.80 4.79 12.72
CA ASN A 78 -17.75 3.35 12.92
C ASN A 78 -16.30 2.86 12.87
N LEU A 79 -15.98 1.88 13.72
CA LEU A 79 -14.69 1.21 13.75
C LEU A 79 -14.91 -0.28 13.53
N VAL A 80 -14.35 -0.80 12.45
CA VAL A 80 -14.47 -2.20 12.09
C VAL A 80 -13.08 -2.81 12.08
N ALA A 81 -12.84 -3.76 12.98
CA ALA A 81 -11.66 -4.60 12.90
C ALA A 81 -11.80 -5.50 11.66
N PHE A 82 -10.79 -5.48 10.79
CA PHE A 82 -10.79 -6.28 9.58
C PHE A 82 -9.79 -7.42 9.78
N PRO A 83 -10.20 -8.70 9.72
CA PRO A 83 -9.27 -9.80 9.88
C PRO A 83 -8.10 -9.66 8.88
N PRO A 84 -6.84 -9.55 9.36
CA PRO A 84 -5.71 -9.45 8.46
C PRO A 84 -5.65 -10.69 7.57
N GLY A 85 -5.32 -10.47 6.30
CA GLY A 85 -5.14 -11.53 5.32
C GLY A 85 -6.33 -11.83 4.40
N LEU A 86 -7.48 -11.16 4.56
CA LEU A 86 -8.59 -11.27 3.59
C LEU A 86 -8.40 -10.37 2.36
N ILE A 87 -7.66 -9.29 2.52
CA ILE A 87 -7.27 -8.38 1.45
C ILE A 87 -5.75 -8.23 1.49
N TRP A 88 -5.14 -8.30 0.32
CA TRP A 88 -3.71 -8.09 0.15
C TRP A 88 -3.46 -7.11 -0.98
N TYR A 89 -2.52 -6.20 -0.79
CA TYR A 89 -1.96 -5.37 -1.83
C TYR A 89 -0.54 -5.86 -2.11
N ALA A 90 -0.37 -6.56 -3.23
CA ALA A 90 0.94 -7.01 -3.69
C ALA A 90 1.44 -6.01 -4.73
N TYR A 91 2.66 -5.50 -4.55
CA TYR A 91 3.19 -4.43 -5.40
C TYR A 91 4.67 -4.59 -5.70
N ALA A 92 5.08 -4.00 -6.82
CA ALA A 92 6.48 -3.92 -7.22
C ALA A 92 6.75 -2.59 -7.92
N GLY A 93 7.92 -2.03 -7.67
CA GLY A 93 8.28 -0.71 -8.18
C GLY A 93 9.72 -0.35 -7.87
N GLY A 94 9.97 0.94 -7.73
CA GLY A 94 11.29 1.44 -7.43
C GLY A 94 11.33 2.77 -6.70
N HIS A 95 12.52 3.08 -6.19
CA HIS A 95 12.88 4.32 -5.54
C HIS A 95 13.98 5.01 -6.35
N LEU A 96 13.86 6.32 -6.51
CA LEU A 96 14.91 7.18 -7.03
C LEU A 96 15.48 8.00 -5.86
N PRO A 97 16.70 7.67 -5.37
CA PRO A 97 17.26 8.32 -4.20
C PRO A 97 17.81 9.72 -4.48
N PHE A 98 17.52 10.66 -3.57
CA PHE A 98 18.00 12.04 -3.56
C PHE A 98 18.52 12.38 -2.14
N GLY A 99 19.69 11.84 -1.80
CA GLY A 99 20.26 11.96 -0.46
C GLY A 99 19.43 11.24 0.60
N ARG A 100 18.85 11.99 1.54
CA ARG A 100 17.94 11.44 2.57
C ARG A 100 16.50 11.29 2.08
N MET A 101 16.14 11.97 1.00
CA MET A 101 14.82 11.88 0.38
C MET A 101 14.87 10.90 -0.79
N TYR A 102 13.72 10.42 -1.23
CA TYR A 102 13.58 9.64 -2.45
C TYR A 102 12.19 9.82 -3.04
N ALA A 103 12.10 9.74 -4.36
CA ALA A 103 10.82 9.53 -5.04
C ALA A 103 10.57 8.03 -5.14
N LEU A 104 9.31 7.61 -5.14
CA LEU A 104 8.93 6.22 -5.33
C LEU A 104 7.74 6.11 -6.28
N ALA A 105 7.72 5.03 -7.05
CA ALA A 105 6.57 4.63 -7.84
C ALA A 105 6.48 3.11 -7.92
N ASP A 106 5.27 2.57 -7.75
CA ASP A 106 5.00 1.15 -7.86
C ASP A 106 3.63 0.87 -8.49
N LEU A 107 3.54 -0.31 -9.08
CA LEU A 107 2.29 -0.89 -9.54
C LEU A 107 1.96 -2.04 -8.62
N GLY A 108 0.72 -2.07 -8.14
CA GLY A 108 0.24 -3.15 -7.32
C GLY A 108 -1.15 -3.60 -7.69
N VAL A 109 -1.47 -4.80 -7.20
CA VAL A 109 -2.74 -5.46 -7.41
C VAL A 109 -3.34 -5.71 -6.04
N LEU A 110 -4.58 -5.26 -5.86
CA LEU A 110 -5.40 -5.64 -4.73
C LEU A 110 -6.01 -7.01 -5.00
N ILE A 111 -5.77 -7.93 -4.08
CA ILE A 111 -6.25 -9.31 -4.10
C ILE A 111 -7.22 -9.44 -2.91
N SER A 112 -8.51 -9.56 -3.21
CA SER A 112 -9.54 -9.86 -2.22
C SER A 112 -9.90 -11.34 -2.27
N PHE A 113 -9.80 -12.01 -1.12
CA PHE A 113 -10.35 -13.34 -0.94
C PHE A 113 -11.82 -13.26 -0.52
N GLY A 114 -12.66 -14.16 -1.04
CA GLY A 114 -14.09 -14.22 -0.67
C GLY A 114 -14.99 -13.14 -1.28
N GLY A 115 -14.49 -12.34 -2.24
CA GLY A 115 -15.29 -11.33 -2.94
C GLY A 115 -15.64 -10.10 -2.10
N VAL A 116 -14.87 -9.83 -1.04
CA VAL A 116 -15.09 -8.71 -0.11
C VAL A 116 -14.83 -7.35 -0.78
N ALA A 117 -13.96 -7.31 -1.79
CA ALA A 117 -13.71 -6.14 -2.62
C ALA A 117 -13.40 -6.56 -4.07
N PRO A 118 -13.65 -5.69 -5.08
CA PRO A 118 -13.17 -5.95 -6.42
C PRO A 118 -11.64 -5.96 -6.44
N ASN A 119 -11.05 -6.81 -7.27
CA ASN A 119 -9.62 -6.75 -7.55
C ASN A 119 -9.37 -5.60 -8.51
N PHE A 120 -8.45 -4.70 -8.17
CA PHE A 120 -8.07 -3.59 -9.04
C PHE A 120 -6.57 -3.33 -9.01
N VAL A 121 -6.09 -2.69 -10.08
CA VAL A 121 -4.69 -2.32 -10.24
C VAL A 121 -4.52 -0.85 -9.86
N VAL A 122 -3.51 -0.60 -9.04
CA VAL A 122 -3.22 0.73 -8.50
C VAL A 122 -1.81 1.12 -8.91
N LEU A 123 -1.67 2.35 -9.38
CA LEU A 123 -0.40 3.05 -9.47
C LEU A 123 -0.23 3.88 -8.21
N ARG A 124 0.84 3.62 -7.46
CA ARG A 124 1.25 4.43 -6.32
C ARG A 124 2.44 5.29 -6.73
N VAL A 125 2.36 6.58 -6.44
CA VAL A 125 3.46 7.53 -6.69
C VAL A 125 3.61 8.41 -5.45
N GLY A 126 4.84 8.68 -5.05
CA GLY A 126 5.08 9.53 -3.89
C GLY A 126 6.54 9.77 -3.62
N GLY A 127 6.83 10.07 -2.37
CA GLY A 127 8.18 10.22 -1.90
C GLY A 127 8.30 9.89 -0.43
N GLY A 128 9.53 9.65 0.00
CA GLY A 128 9.85 9.37 1.38
C GLY A 128 11.12 10.03 1.84
N MET A 129 11.33 9.97 3.15
CA MET A 129 12.50 10.49 3.82
C MET A 129 13.01 9.47 4.82
N LYS A 130 14.31 9.21 4.78
CA LYS A 130 15.02 8.38 5.77
C LYS A 130 15.17 9.13 7.08
N LEU A 131 14.72 8.51 8.16
CA LEU A 131 14.84 8.95 9.55
C LEU A 131 16.00 8.20 10.21
N GLY A 132 17.23 8.60 9.87
CA GLY A 132 18.44 7.93 10.35
C GLY A 132 18.81 6.70 9.52
N MET A 133 19.38 5.68 10.17
CA MET A 133 19.84 4.46 9.50
C MET A 133 18.72 3.48 9.18
N HIS A 134 17.70 3.40 10.04
CA HIS A 134 16.69 2.35 9.99
C HIS A 134 15.28 2.88 9.75
N GLY A 135 14.95 4.07 10.24
CA GLY A 135 13.59 4.62 10.10
C GLY A 135 13.36 5.26 8.73
N PHE A 136 12.10 5.27 8.29
CA PHE A 136 11.65 6.09 7.17
C PHE A 136 10.20 6.54 7.36
N VAL A 137 9.83 7.59 6.63
CA VAL A 137 8.45 8.04 6.45
C VAL A 137 8.18 8.22 4.96
N GLU A 138 7.03 7.76 4.47
CA GLU A 138 6.59 7.90 3.09
C GLU A 138 5.22 8.55 3.02
N PHE A 139 5.05 9.43 2.04
CA PHE A 139 3.75 9.96 1.64
C PHE A 139 3.52 9.65 0.18
N THR A 140 2.40 9.00 -0.13
CA THR A 140 2.08 8.60 -1.51
C THR A 140 0.64 8.90 -1.86
N THR A 141 0.40 9.08 -3.16
CA THR A 141 -0.93 9.11 -3.75
C THR A 141 -1.14 7.84 -4.55
N LEU A 142 -2.38 7.36 -4.55
CA LEU A 142 -2.79 6.19 -5.30
C LEU A 142 -3.74 6.61 -6.41
N ALA A 143 -3.49 6.12 -7.61
CA ALA A 143 -4.34 6.27 -8.78
C ALA A 143 -4.80 4.89 -9.23
N ALA A 144 -6.12 4.66 -9.22
CA ALA A 144 -6.69 3.46 -9.83
C ALA A 144 -6.50 3.56 -11.34
N LEU A 145 -5.90 2.53 -11.95
CA LEU A 145 -5.69 2.47 -13.41
C LEU A 145 -6.91 1.94 -14.17
N GLN A 146 -7.98 1.61 -13.44
CA GLN A 146 -9.24 1.10 -13.96
C GLN A 146 -10.35 2.09 -13.58
N ASP A 147 -11.37 2.20 -14.43
CA ASP A 147 -12.52 3.07 -14.20
C ASP A 147 -13.36 2.49 -13.05
N ILE A 148 -13.05 2.89 -11.81
CA ILE A 148 -13.85 2.56 -10.64
C ILE A 148 -14.98 3.59 -10.62
N GLY A 149 -16.10 3.24 -11.25
CA GLY A 149 -17.26 4.12 -11.40
C GLY A 149 -17.57 4.91 -10.12
N ASN A 150 -17.83 6.22 -10.28
CA ASN A 150 -18.17 7.17 -9.22
C ASN A 150 -17.14 7.41 -8.10
N THR A 151 -15.85 7.12 -8.32
CA THR A 151 -14.82 7.39 -7.29
C THR A 151 -13.92 8.55 -7.69
N ILE A 152 -14.24 9.76 -7.22
CA ILE A 152 -13.34 10.94 -7.22
C ILE A 152 -12.64 11.01 -5.86
N GLY A 153 -12.20 9.85 -5.38
CA GLY A 153 -11.50 9.72 -4.12
C GLY A 153 -10.03 10.03 -4.32
N ARG A 154 -9.50 11.07 -3.67
CA ARG A 154 -8.05 11.20 -3.52
C ARG A 154 -7.62 10.19 -2.46
N LEU A 155 -6.88 9.18 -2.91
CA LEU A 155 -6.31 8.15 -2.06
C LEU A 155 -4.89 8.57 -1.68
N PHE A 156 -4.68 8.87 -0.41
CA PHE A 156 -3.36 9.17 0.13
C PHE A 156 -2.96 8.12 1.13
N THR A 157 -1.68 7.77 1.16
CA THR A 157 -1.12 6.99 2.27
C THR A 157 0.00 7.75 2.95
N LEU A 158 0.04 7.55 4.26
CA LEU A 158 1.18 7.89 5.10
C LEU A 158 1.72 6.59 5.66
N GLU A 159 3.02 6.36 5.53
CA GLU A 159 3.68 5.17 6.04
C GLU A 159 4.86 5.54 6.94
N PHE A 160 4.97 4.84 8.05
CA PHE A 160 6.13 4.87 8.92
C PHE A 160 6.72 3.48 8.97
N GLY A 161 8.02 3.33 8.69
CA GLY A 161 8.64 2.03 8.66
C GLY A 161 10.05 1.96 9.19
N TYR A 162 10.49 0.72 9.35
CA TYR A 162 11.79 0.34 9.87
C TYR A 162 12.46 -0.64 8.90
N THR A 163 13.73 -0.39 8.57
CA THR A 163 14.57 -1.24 7.74
C THR A 163 15.55 -2.00 8.62
N PHE A 164 15.55 -3.34 8.50
CA PHE A 164 16.42 -4.26 9.23
C PHE A 164 17.81 -4.37 8.59
#